data_AF-A0A955SLD3-F1
#
_entry.id   AF-A0A955SLD3-F1
#
_cell.length_a   1.000
_cell.length_b   1.000
_cell.length_c   1.000
_cell.angle_alpha   90.00
_cell.angle_beta   90.00
_cell.angle_gamma   90.00
#
_symmetry.space_group_name_H-M   'P 1'
#
loop_
_entity.id
_entity.type
_entity.pdbx_description
1 polymer ?
#
loop_
_entity_poly.entity_id
_entity_poly.type
_entity_poly.pdbx_seq_one_letter_code
_entity_poly.pdbx_strand_id
1 'polypeptide(L)'
;MLSNLNMNPLYEAWVNSQETILRRLINRKCTVIQYRYFLVFLLIANRRNGKAREECERILNIYPNDLMARAVIDNFRMRARAHVPRKRHRRDQHIPRIKKCVRCFPDHE
;
A
#
# COMPACT_ATOMS: atom_id res chain seq x y z
N MET A 1 19.67 3.03 -6.41
CA MET A 1 20.13 2.28 -5.23
C MET A 1 20.13 3.26 -4.06
N LEU A 2 19.17 3.18 -3.13
CA LEU A 2 19.18 3.99 -1.91
C LEU A 2 19.79 3.13 -0.81
N SER A 3 21.10 3.25 -0.69
CA SER A 3 21.96 2.60 0.29
C SER A 3 21.44 2.87 1.70
N ASN A 4 21.27 1.80 2.47
CA ASN A 4 21.24 1.72 3.93
C ASN A 4 21.31 3.07 4.66
N LEU A 5 20.15 3.71 4.86
CA LEU A 5 19.98 4.61 5.99
C LEU A 5 20.18 3.75 7.22
N ASN A 6 21.38 3.80 7.77
CA ASN A 6 21.75 3.21 9.04
C ASN A 6 20.76 3.80 10.07
N MET A 7 19.66 3.08 10.34
CA MET A 7 18.61 3.53 11.26
C MET A 7 19.32 3.79 12.58
N ASN A 8 19.28 5.03 13.05
CA ASN A 8 19.90 5.41 14.31
C ASN A 8 19.40 4.43 15.40
N PRO A 9 20.27 3.66 16.06
CA PRO A 9 19.85 2.66 17.03
C PRO A 9 19.05 3.27 18.19
N LEU A 10 19.31 4.53 18.54
CA LEU A 10 18.51 5.26 19.53
C LEU A 10 17.09 5.53 19.04
N TYR A 11 16.92 5.82 17.75
CA TYR A 11 15.61 5.99 17.14
C TYR A 11 14.83 4.67 17.13
N GLU A 12 15.46 3.56 16.75
CA GLU A 12 14.79 2.26 16.78
C GLU A 12 14.41 1.83 18.21
N ALA A 13 15.29 2.05 19.18
CA ALA A 13 14.98 1.82 20.60
C ALA A 13 13.80 2.68 21.06
N TRP A 14 13.74 3.94 20.65
CA TRP A 14 12.61 4.82 20.93
C TRP A 14 11.32 4.32 20.29
N VAL A 15 11.33 3.92 19.02
CA VAL A 15 10.15 3.34 18.33
C VAL A 15 9.65 2.09 19.05
N ASN A 16 10.55 1.22 19.49
CA ASN A 16 10.21 0.02 20.26
C ASN A 16 9.61 0.35 21.63
N SER A 17 10.13 1.39 22.29
CA SER A 17 9.59 1.90 23.55
C SER A 17 8.17 2.44 23.36
N GLN A 18 7.94 3.27 22.33
CA GLN A 18 6.61 3.80 22.01
C GLN A 18 5.62 2.68 21.64
N GLU A 19 6.04 1.70 20.84
CA GLU A 19 5.21 0.51 20.53
C GLU A 19 4.80 -0.20 21.82
N THR A 20 5.74 -0.38 22.76
CA THR A 20 5.48 -1.05 24.05
C THR A 20 4.48 -0.27 24.92
N ILE A 21 4.65 1.04 25.01
CA ILE A 21 3.74 1.92 25.77
C ILE A 21 2.33 1.85 25.19
N LEU A 22 2.18 2.02 23.88
CA LEU A 22 0.88 1.96 23.21
C LEU A 22 0.20 0.60 23.39
N ARG A 23 0.95 -0.51 23.26
CA ARG A 23 0.40 -1.86 23.52
C ARG A 23 -0.06 -2.02 24.97
N ARG A 24 0.68 -1.51 25.95
CA ARG A 24 0.25 -1.52 27.35
C ARG A 24 -1.03 -0.73 27.57
N LEU A 25 -1.17 0.45 26.95
CA LEU A 25 -2.37 1.28 27.04
C LEU A 25 -3.58 0.57 26.43
N ILE A 26 -3.41 -0.04 25.25
CA ILE A 26 -4.46 -0.83 24.57
C ILE A 26 -4.89 -2.02 25.44
N ASN A 27 -3.92 -2.75 26.02
CA ASN A 27 -4.19 -3.96 26.83
C ASN A 27 -4.89 -3.66 28.16
N ARG A 28 -4.72 -2.44 28.72
CA ARG A 28 -5.45 -2.00 29.93
C ARG A 28 -6.92 -1.68 29.66
N LYS A 29 -7.52 -2.27 28.62
CA LYS A 29 -8.90 -2.08 28.15
C LYS A 29 -9.25 -0.62 27.86
N CYS A 30 -8.28 0.17 27.42
CA CYS A 30 -8.62 1.48 26.89
C CYS A 30 -9.40 1.28 25.58
N THR A 31 -10.71 1.49 25.61
CA THR A 31 -11.63 1.40 24.45
C THR A 31 -11.42 2.54 23.45
N VAL A 32 -10.46 3.40 23.74
CA VAL A 32 -10.03 4.54 22.95
C VAL A 32 -9.33 4.01 21.70
N ILE A 33 -10.10 3.87 20.62
CA ILE A 33 -9.65 3.41 19.31
C ILE A 33 -8.46 4.25 18.78
N GLN A 34 -8.35 5.51 19.21
CA GLN A 34 -7.25 6.40 18.88
C GLN A 34 -5.88 5.81 19.23
N TYR A 35 -5.73 5.07 20.34
CA TYR A 35 -4.45 4.42 20.67
C TYR A 35 -4.06 3.34 19.68
N ARG A 36 -5.04 2.60 19.15
CA ARG A 36 -4.79 1.62 18.08
C ARG A 36 -4.37 2.33 16.80
N TYR A 37 -4.97 3.47 16.47
CA TYR A 37 -4.56 4.27 15.32
C TYR A 37 -3.16 4.86 15.46
N PHE A 38 -2.81 5.40 16.63
CA PHE A 38 -1.43 5.85 16.89
C PHE A 38 -0.42 4.71 16.71
N LEU A 39 -0.75 3.50 17.16
CA LEU A 39 0.09 2.32 16.93
C LEU A 39 0.21 1.98 15.44
N VAL A 40 -0.90 1.97 14.70
CA VAL A 40 -0.89 1.74 13.24
C VAL A 40 0.01 2.76 12.53
N PHE A 41 -0.12 4.05 12.86
CA PHE A 41 0.69 5.10 12.26
C PHE A 41 2.17 4.96 12.59
N LEU A 42 2.51 4.69 13.85
CA LEU A 42 3.89 4.45 14.27
C LEU A 42 4.51 3.30 13.47
N LEU A 43 3.76 2.21 13.28
CA LEU A 43 4.23 1.04 12.53
C LEU A 43 4.42 1.34 11.04
N ILE A 44 3.48 2.05 10.41
CA ILE A 44 3.57 2.43 8.99
C ILE A 44 4.75 3.37 8.75
N ALA A 45 4.91 4.41 9.58
CA ALA A 45 6.01 5.37 9.47
C ALA A 45 7.39 4.68 9.53
N ASN A 46 7.47 3.59 10.29
CA ASN A 46 8.68 2.78 10.46
C ASN A 46 8.76 1.56 9.53
N ARG A 47 7.97 1.53 8.45
CA ARG A 47 7.94 0.44 7.45
C ARG A 47 7.61 -0.95 8.03
N ARG A 48 7.02 -1.02 9.23
CA ARG A 48 6.56 -2.26 9.88
C ARG A 48 5.16 -2.64 9.40
N ASN A 49 4.99 -2.70 8.08
CA ASN A 49 3.67 -2.84 7.44
C ASN A 49 2.93 -4.13 7.82
N GLY A 50 3.64 -5.23 8.08
CA GLY A 50 3.03 -6.49 8.55
C GLY A 50 2.33 -6.31 9.89
N LYS A 51 3.03 -5.75 10.88
CA LYS A 51 2.46 -5.44 12.20
C LYS A 51 1.32 -4.42 12.10
N ALA A 52 1.46 -3.40 11.23
CA ALA A 52 0.42 -2.39 11.04
C ALA A 52 -0.87 -3.02 10.50
N ARG A 53 -0.75 -3.93 9.54
CA ARG A 53 -1.87 -4.69 8.98
C ARG A 53 -2.55 -5.55 10.04
N GLU A 54 -1.79 -6.31 10.83
CA GLU A 54 -2.34 -7.11 11.93
C GLU A 54 -3.15 -6.25 12.91
N GLU A 55 -2.67 -5.05 13.22
CA GLU A 55 -3.39 -4.14 14.11
C GLU A 55 -4.67 -3.60 13.49
N CYS A 56 -4.69 -3.30 12.18
CA CYS A 56 -5.92 -2.96 11.46
C CYS A 56 -6.93 -4.12 11.46
N GLU A 57 -6.47 -5.36 11.28
CA GLU A 57 -7.34 -6.55 11.35
C GLU A 57 -7.92 -6.71 12.77
N ARG A 58 -7.15 -6.45 13.83
CA ARG A 58 -7.66 -6.39 15.20
C ARG A 58 -8.68 -5.28 15.41
N ILE A 59 -8.47 -4.09 14.84
CA ILE A 59 -9.45 -3.00 14.88
C ILE A 59 -10.75 -3.47 14.24
N LEU A 60 -10.71 -4.08 13.05
CA LEU A 60 -11.91 -4.55 12.35
C LEU A 60 -12.62 -5.69 13.08
N ASN A 61 -11.91 -6.54 13.81
CA ASN A 61 -12.54 -7.57 14.65
C ASN A 61 -13.36 -6.99 15.79
N ILE A 62 -12.98 -5.82 16.31
CA ILE A 62 -13.70 -5.12 17.39
C ILE A 62 -14.73 -4.14 16.81
N TYR A 63 -14.39 -3.49 15.70
CA TYR A 63 -15.16 -2.45 15.01
C TYR A 63 -15.30 -2.82 13.51
N PRO A 64 -16.23 -3.72 13.14
CA PRO A 64 -16.33 -4.27 11.78
C PRO A 64 -16.58 -3.24 10.66
N ASN A 65 -17.22 -2.13 11.04
CA ASN A 65 -17.59 -1.04 10.14
C ASN A 65 -16.58 0.10 10.12
N ASP A 66 -15.40 -0.08 10.73
CA ASP A 66 -14.37 0.95 10.70
C ASP A 66 -13.79 1.12 9.28
N LEU A 67 -14.10 2.28 8.68
CA LEU A 67 -13.68 2.63 7.32
C LEU A 67 -12.20 2.91 7.21
N MET A 68 -11.57 3.43 8.27
CA MET A 68 -10.17 3.83 8.25
C MET A 68 -9.27 2.60 8.31
N ALA A 69 -9.55 1.64 9.20
CA ALA A 69 -8.84 0.37 9.24
C ALA A 69 -8.98 -0.41 7.91
N ARG A 70 -10.17 -0.38 7.30
CA ARG A 70 -10.40 -0.99 5.98
C ARG A 70 -9.59 -0.33 4.87
N ALA A 71 -9.60 1.01 4.80
CA ALA A 71 -8.84 1.77 3.81
C ALA A 71 -7.33 1.52 3.92
N VAL A 72 -6.80 1.40 5.14
CA VAL A 72 -5.37 1.07 5.36
C VAL A 72 -5.03 -0.32 4.85
N ILE A 73 -5.85 -1.34 5.13
CA ILE A 73 -5.66 -2.70 4.61
C ILE A 73 -5.69 -2.71 3.07
N ASP A 74 -6.66 -2.02 2.47
CA ASP A 74 -6.76 -1.95 1.02
C ASP A 74 -5.55 -1.24 0.40
N ASN A 75 -5.00 -0.22 1.07
CA ASN A 75 -3.73 0.41 0.65
C ASN A 75 -2.57 -0.60 0.63
N PHE A 76 -2.43 -1.44 1.67
CA PHE A 76 -1.41 -2.49 1.68
C PHE A 76 -1.60 -3.50 0.54
N ARG A 77 -2.85 -3.90 0.25
CA ARG A 77 -3.17 -4.80 -0.86
C ARG A 77 -2.83 -4.19 -2.21
N MET A 78 -3.15 -2.92 -2.43
CA MET A 78 -2.83 -2.22 -3.67
C MET A 78 -1.31 -2.11 -3.88
N ARG A 79 -0.55 -1.78 -2.83
CA ARG A 79 0.92 -1.74 -2.90
C ARG A 79 1.54 -3.10 -3.22
N ALA A 80 1.04 -4.17 -2.61
CA ALA A 80 1.48 -5.54 -2.91
C ALA A 80 1.24 -5.92 -4.39
N ARG A 81 0.07 -5.53 -4.94
CA ARG A 81 -0.26 -5.77 -6.36
C ARG A 81 0.59 -4.94 -7.33
N ALA A 82 0.94 -3.71 -6.96
CA ALA A 82 1.80 -2.84 -7.77
C ALA A 82 3.25 -3.35 -7.84
N HIS A 83 3.70 -4.17 -6.89
CA HIS A 83 5.02 -4.80 -6.89
C HIS A 83 5.07 -6.13 -7.65
N VAL A 84 3.95 -6.63 -8.16
CA VAL A 84 4.00 -7.70 -9.17
C VAL A 84 4.56 -7.08 -10.45
N PRO A 85 5.73 -7.51 -10.95
CA PRO A 85 6.23 -6.97 -12.19
C PRO A 85 5.17 -7.25 -13.26
N ARG A 86 4.63 -6.17 -13.86
CA ARG A 86 3.84 -6.29 -15.08
C ARG A 86 4.67 -7.15 -16.03
N LYS A 87 4.25 -8.40 -16.26
CA LYS A 87 4.76 -9.18 -17.39
C LYS A 87 4.59 -8.25 -18.58
N ARG A 88 5.69 -7.68 -19.09
CA ARG A 88 5.67 -6.93 -20.33
C ARG A 88 5.18 -7.95 -21.35
N HIS A 89 3.90 -7.88 -21.71
CA HIS A 89 3.46 -8.52 -22.93
C HIS A 89 4.32 -7.89 -24.03
N ARG A 90 5.33 -8.62 -24.50
CA ARG A 90 5.87 -8.42 -25.85
C ARG A 90 4.67 -8.53 -26.77
N ARG A 91 4.06 -7.39 -27.06
CA ARG A 91 3.34 -7.22 -28.30
C ARG A 91 4.42 -6.94 -29.33
N ASP A 92 4.96 -8.02 -29.89
CA ASP A 92 5.40 -7.98 -31.29
C ASP A 92 4.11 -7.79 -32.11
N GLN A 93 3.53 -6.58 -32.01
CA GLN A 93 2.43 -6.14 -32.85
C GLN A 93 3.07 -5.83 -34.19
N HIS A 94 3.05 -6.83 -35.05
CA HIS A 94 3.13 -6.66 -36.49
C HIS A 94 2.09 -5.60 -36.87
N ILE A 95 2.53 -4.37 -37.11
CA ILE A 95 1.71 -3.30 -37.66
C ILE A 95 1.45 -3.71 -39.11
N PRO A 96 0.22 -4.04 -39.54
CA PRO A 96 -0.03 -4.20 -40.95
C PRO A 96 0.10 -2.81 -41.59
N ARG A 97 1.10 -2.66 -42.46
CA ARG A 97 1.22 -1.50 -43.35
C ARG A 97 -0.12 -1.29 -44.05
N ILE A 98 -0.77 -0.16 -43.76
CA ILE A 98 -1.89 0.33 -44.56
C ILE A 98 -1.37 0.50 -45.99
N LYS A 99 -1.73 -0.41 -46.89
CA LYS A 99 -1.54 -0.21 -48.34
C LYS A 99 -2.45 0.94 -48.73
N LYS A 100 -1.87 2.05 -49.20
CA LYS A 100 -2.61 3.11 -49.89
C LYS A 100 -3.34 2.47 -51.09
N CYS A 101 -4.67 2.41 -51.03
CA CYS A 101 -5.49 2.21 -52.22
C CYS A 101 -5.46 3.53 -53.00
N VAL A 102 -4.76 3.50 -54.14
CA VAL A 102 -4.88 4.48 -55.21
C VAL A 102 -5.97 3.95 -56.15
N ARG A 103 -6.85 4.84 -56.64
CA ARG A 103 -8.09 4.63 -57.43
C ARG A 103 -9.31 4.42 -56.52
N CYS A 104 -10.39 5.20 -56.58
CA CYS A 104 -11.02 5.85 -57.73
C CYS A 104 -11.64 7.21 -57.33
N PHE A 105 -11.27 8.29 -58.01
CA PHE A 105 -12.16 9.43 -58.22
C PHE A 105 -12.71 9.27 -59.64
N PRO A 106 -14.03 9.18 -59.85
CA PRO A 106 -14.59 9.49 -61.16
C PRO A 106 -14.70 11.01 -61.30
N ASP A 107 -14.22 11.52 -62.43
CA ASP A 107 -14.56 12.82 -62.98
C ASP A 107 -16.08 12.91 -63.28
N HIS A 108 -16.56 14.13 -63.59
CA HIS A 108 -17.93 14.60 -63.89
C HIS A 108 -18.54 15.42 -62.74
N GLU A 109 -18.91 16.70 -62.87
CA GLU A 109 -19.01 17.69 -63.97
C GLU A 109 -18.84 19.09 -63.37
#